data_AF-A0AAD5ULZ4-F1
#
_entry.id   AF-A0AAD5ULZ4-F1
#
_cell.length_a   1.000
_cell.length_b   1.000
_cell.length_c   1.000
_cell.angle_alpha   90.00
_cell.angle_beta   90.00
_cell.angle_gamma   90.00
#
_symmetry.space_group_name_H-M   'P 1'
#
loop_
_entity.id
_entity.type
_entity.pdbx_description
1 polymer ?
#
loop_
_entity_poly.entity_id
_entity_poly.type
_entity_poly.pdbx_seq_one_letter_code
_entity_poly.pdbx_strand_id
1 'polypeptide(L)'
;MEDLIHLEEMFHEYGRLDGIEQGQKSGLLEGKVLGLEKGFDFAKEMGYYIAFSEHWISIVEQNRVAYPERTLKQLNNLLDLCLTFHTENNLNIDPLKLMNNVRGKFKAACSLLKVHYSYSDTQALNF
;
A
#
# COMPACT_ATOMS: atom_id res chain seq x y z
N MET A 1 44.31 4.45 -38.83
CA MET A 1 43.48 5.53 -39.41
C MET A 1 42.00 5.15 -39.33
N GLU A 2 41.64 3.86 -39.50
CA GLU A 2 40.30 3.31 -39.18
C GLU A 2 39.89 3.45 -37.71
N ASP A 3 40.80 3.25 -36.75
CA ASP A 3 40.47 3.37 -35.31
C ASP A 3 39.95 4.76 -34.87
N LEU A 4 40.32 5.83 -35.58
CA LEU A 4 39.84 7.19 -35.27
C LEU A 4 38.41 7.41 -35.79
N ILE A 5 38.01 6.70 -36.84
CA ILE A 5 36.69 6.81 -37.47
C ILE A 5 35.62 6.10 -36.62
N HIS A 6 36.00 5.03 -35.90
CA HIS A 6 35.09 4.28 -35.01
C HIS A 6 35.14 4.71 -33.55
N LEU A 7 35.98 5.68 -33.20
CA LEU A 7 36.19 6.10 -31.81
C LEU A 7 34.92 6.64 -31.14
N GLU A 8 34.14 7.44 -31.87
CA GLU A 8 32.86 7.97 -31.39
C GLU A 8 31.86 6.83 -31.13
N GLU A 9 31.70 5.92 -32.09
CA GLU A 9 30.79 4.77 -31.97
C GLU A 9 31.18 3.86 -30.80
N MET A 10 32.48 3.65 -30.59
CA MET A 10 32.99 2.94 -29.42
C MET A 10 32.63 3.64 -28.10
N PHE A 11 32.86 4.95 -27.98
CA PHE A 11 32.55 5.67 -26.74
C PHE A 11 31.04 5.75 -26.45
N HIS A 12 30.20 5.87 -27.49
CA HIS A 12 28.75 5.77 -27.34
C HIS A 12 28.34 4.41 -26.82
N GLU A 13 28.91 3.33 -27.37
CA GLU A 13 28.60 1.97 -26.93
C GLU A 13 29.09 1.73 -25.49
N TYR A 14 30.28 2.21 -25.13
CA TYR A 14 30.77 2.15 -23.75
C TYR A 14 29.86 2.90 -22.79
N GLY A 15 29.48 4.14 -23.11
CA GLY A 15 28.58 4.93 -22.27
C GLY A 15 27.18 4.31 -22.15
N ARG A 16 26.67 3.69 -23.22
CA ARG A 16 25.40 2.96 -23.21
C ARG A 16 25.47 1.74 -22.28
N LEU A 17 26.52 0.94 -22.38
CA LEU A 17 26.70 -0.25 -21.56
C LEU A 17 26.89 0.10 -20.08
N ASP A 18 27.73 1.10 -19.78
CA ASP A 18 27.93 1.59 -18.41
C ASP A 18 26.63 2.18 -17.84
N GLY A 19 25.91 2.98 -18.63
CA GLY A 19 24.62 3.54 -18.22
C GLY A 19 23.56 2.46 -17.90
N ILE A 20 23.49 1.39 -18.69
CA ILE A 20 22.61 0.25 -18.41
C ILE A 20 23.01 -0.45 -17.11
N GLU A 21 24.30 -0.74 -16.92
CA GLU A 21 24.81 -1.41 -15.73
C GLU A 21 24.53 -0.58 -14.46
N GLN A 22 24.86 0.72 -14.50
CA GLN A 22 24.62 1.62 -13.38
C GLN A 22 23.12 1.78 -13.10
N GLY A 23 22.30 1.95 -14.15
CA GLY A 23 20.85 2.08 -14.01
C GLY A 23 20.19 0.85 -13.38
N GLN A 24 20.66 -0.36 -13.72
CA GLN A 24 20.18 -1.60 -13.10
C GLN A 24 20.54 -1.66 -11.61
N LYS A 25 21.79 -1.29 -11.25
CA LYS A 25 22.24 -1.29 -9.85
C LYS A 25 21.49 -0.25 -9.02
N SER A 26 21.37 0.98 -9.52
CA SER A 26 20.69 2.07 -8.81
C SER A 26 19.19 1.80 -8.68
N GLY A 27 18.55 1.35 -9.77
CA GLY A 27 17.12 1.05 -9.77
C GLY A 27 16.74 -0.09 -8.82
N LEU A 28 17.59 -1.11 -8.68
CA LEU A 28 17.37 -2.18 -7.70
C LEU A 28 17.44 -1.66 -6.26
N LEU A 29 18.39 -0.78 -5.95
CA LEU A 29 18.54 -0.21 -4.62
C LEU A 29 17.37 0.72 -4.29
N GLU A 30 17.06 1.65 -5.20
CA GLU A 30 15.98 2.62 -5.03
C GLU A 30 14.63 1.92 -4.89
N GLY A 31 14.35 0.93 -5.74
CA GLY A 31 13.12 0.14 -5.65
C GLY A 31 12.98 -0.61 -4.33
N LYS A 32 14.08 -1.14 -3.78
CA LYS A 32 14.06 -1.78 -2.44
C LYS A 32 13.78 -0.79 -1.32
N VAL A 33 14.44 0.37 -1.33
CA VAL A 33 14.24 1.41 -0.32
C VAL A 33 12.80 1.92 -0.36
N LEU A 34 12.32 2.29 -1.55
CA LEU A 34 10.96 2.78 -1.74
C LEU A 34 9.91 1.72 -1.35
N GLY A 35 10.14 0.46 -1.73
CA GLY A 35 9.26 -0.65 -1.38
C GLY A 35 9.16 -0.87 0.13
N LEU A 36 10.26 -0.73 0.87
CA LEU A 36 10.28 -0.83 2.33
C LEU A 36 9.52 0.34 2.98
N GLU A 37 9.80 1.57 2.55
CA GLU A 37 9.14 2.77 3.08
C GLU A 37 7.62 2.72 2.85
N LYS A 38 7.20 2.50 1.60
CA LYS A 38 5.77 2.46 1.25
C LYS A 38 5.06 1.23 1.79
N GLY A 39 5.75 0.08 1.82
CA GLY A 39 5.23 -1.13 2.44
C GLY A 39 4.96 -0.94 3.93
N PHE A 40 5.85 -0.24 4.64
CA PHE A 40 5.65 0.11 6.04
C PHE A 40 4.46 1.06 6.24
N ASP A 41 4.31 2.07 5.39
CA ASP A 41 3.14 2.96 5.42
C ASP A 41 1.82 2.22 5.23
N PHE A 42 1.76 1.31 4.25
CA PHE A 42 0.59 0.45 4.07
C PHE A 42 0.35 -0.43 5.29
N ALA A 43 1.40 -1.07 5.83
CA ALA A 43 1.26 -1.96 6.99
C ALA A 43 0.73 -1.24 8.23
N LYS A 44 1.19 0.00 8.51
CA LYS A 44 0.67 0.82 9.61
C LYS A 44 -0.84 1.08 9.46
N GLU A 45 -1.25 1.52 8.28
CA GLU A 45 -2.65 1.85 8.01
C GLU A 45 -3.55 0.61 8.10
N MET A 46 -3.09 -0.51 7.54
CA MET A 46 -3.78 -1.79 7.62
C MET A 46 -3.91 -2.28 9.07
N GLY A 47 -2.84 -2.18 9.86
CA GLY A 47 -2.86 -2.53 11.28
C GLY A 47 -3.88 -1.71 12.08
N TYR A 48 -3.99 -0.41 11.78
CA TYR A 48 -5.01 0.45 12.39
C TYR A 48 -6.43 -0.05 12.05
N TYR A 49 -6.71 -0.38 10.79
CA TYR A 49 -8.04 -0.85 10.39
C TYR A 49 -8.40 -2.22 10.93
N ILE A 50 -7.42 -3.12 11.06
CA ILE A 50 -7.60 -4.43 11.70
C ILE A 50 -7.99 -4.23 13.17
N ALA A 51 -7.17 -3.49 13.92
CA ALA A 51 -7.42 -3.24 15.34
C ALA A 51 -8.76 -2.51 15.58
N PHE A 52 -9.09 -1.53 14.73
CA PHE A 52 -10.39 -0.86 14.76
C PHE A 52 -11.54 -1.86 14.57
N SER A 53 -11.44 -2.73 13.57
CA SER A 53 -12.49 -3.69 13.24
C SER A 53 -12.69 -4.70 14.36
N GLU A 54 -11.63 -5.32 14.86
CA GLU A 54 -11.68 -6.28 15.97
C GLU A 54 -12.28 -5.67 17.23
N HIS A 55 -11.84 -4.47 17.61
CA HIS A 55 -12.34 -3.78 18.80
C HIS A 55 -13.83 -3.47 18.68
N TRP A 56 -14.28 -2.92 17.55
CA TRP A 56 -15.69 -2.60 17.35
C TRP A 56 -16.57 -3.83 17.17
N ILE A 57 -16.07 -4.91 16.58
CA ILE A 57 -16.78 -6.19 16.52
C ILE A 57 -17.11 -6.65 17.94
N SER A 58 -16.12 -6.69 18.84
CA SER A 58 -16.34 -7.07 20.23
C SER A 58 -17.39 -6.19 20.93
N ILE A 59 -17.36 -4.87 20.73
CA ILE A 59 -18.33 -3.94 21.34
C ILE A 59 -19.74 -4.17 20.80
N VAL A 60 -19.87 -4.25 19.47
CA VAL A 60 -21.18 -4.42 18.80
C VAL A 60 -21.81 -5.76 19.17
N GLU A 61 -21.02 -6.82 19.31
CA GLU A 61 -21.50 -8.13 19.71
C GLU A 61 -22.03 -8.16 21.16
N GLN A 62 -21.37 -7.43 22.06
CA GLN A 62 -21.82 -7.29 23.45
C GLN A 62 -23.08 -6.43 23.59
N ASN A 63 -23.35 -5.53 22.64
CA ASN A 63 -24.48 -4.60 22.70
C ASN A 63 -25.23 -4.48 21.37
N ARG A 64 -25.79 -5.60 20.89
CA ARG A 64 -26.46 -5.66 19.57
C ARG A 64 -27.69 -4.76 19.43
N VAL A 65 -28.33 -4.35 20.53
CA VAL A 65 -29.50 -3.46 20.50
C VAL A 65 -29.11 -2.01 20.20
N ALA A 66 -27.90 -1.59 20.58
CA ALA A 66 -27.43 -0.22 20.38
C ALA A 66 -27.02 0.10 18.93
N TYR A 67 -26.73 -0.93 18.12
CA TYR A 67 -26.19 -0.76 16.77
C TYR A 67 -27.09 -1.40 15.71
N PRO A 68 -27.12 -0.85 14.47
CA PRO A 68 -27.81 -1.50 13.36
C PRO A 68 -27.26 -2.91 13.11
N GLU A 69 -28.12 -3.88 12.78
CA GLU A 69 -27.71 -5.27 12.51
C GLU A 69 -26.63 -5.38 11.42
N ARG A 70 -26.71 -4.53 10.40
CA ARG A 70 -25.73 -4.46 9.30
C ARG A 70 -24.33 -4.01 9.72
N THR A 71 -24.17 -3.44 10.92
CA THR A 71 -22.88 -2.90 11.41
C THR A 71 -21.85 -4.00 11.56
N LEU A 72 -22.22 -5.12 12.18
CA LEU A 72 -21.34 -6.26 12.36
C LEU A 72 -20.89 -6.84 11.02
N LYS A 73 -21.80 -6.93 10.04
CA LYS A 73 -21.44 -7.37 8.68
C LYS A 73 -20.45 -6.43 8.01
N GLN A 74 -20.59 -5.11 8.16
CA GLN A 74 -19.64 -4.16 7.57
C GLN A 74 -18.26 -4.21 8.24
N LEU A 75 -18.21 -4.40 9.56
CA LEU A 75 -16.94 -4.54 10.28
C LEU A 75 -16.19 -5.82 9.88
N ASN A 76 -16.90 -6.95 9.79
CA ASN A 76 -16.31 -8.21 9.30
C ASN A 76 -15.79 -8.07 7.86
N ASN A 77 -16.58 -7.47 6.95
CA ASN A 77 -16.12 -7.23 5.58
C ASN A 77 -14.87 -6.34 5.51
N LEU A 78 -14.75 -5.35 6.41
CA LEU A 78 -13.54 -4.52 6.50
C LEU A 78 -12.35 -5.33 6.99
N LEU A 79 -12.53 -6.13 8.06
CA LEU A 79 -11.50 -7.01 8.60
C LEU A 79 -11.03 -8.03 7.56
N ASP A 80 -11.94 -8.74 6.90
CA ASP A 80 -11.61 -9.72 5.86
C ASP A 80 -10.83 -9.09 4.70
N LEU A 81 -11.25 -7.91 4.27
CA LEU A 81 -10.56 -7.17 3.22
C LEU A 81 -9.14 -6.78 3.67
N CYS A 82 -8.98 -6.43 4.95
CA CYS A 82 -7.68 -6.10 5.50
C CYS A 82 -6.73 -7.31 5.53
N LEU A 83 -7.26 -8.47 5.95
CA LEU A 83 -6.50 -9.72 6.02
C LEU A 83 -6.16 -10.32 4.65
N THR A 84 -6.83 -9.86 3.59
CA THR A 84 -6.50 -10.23 2.19
C THR A 84 -5.28 -9.46 1.64
N PHE A 85 -4.74 -8.48 2.39
CA PHE A 85 -3.57 -7.74 1.96
C PHE A 85 -2.33 -8.65 1.90
N HIS A 86 -1.67 -8.64 0.74
CA HIS A 86 -0.58 -9.55 0.47
C HIS A 86 0.70 -9.06 1.15
N THR A 87 1.38 -9.95 1.86
CA THR A 87 2.69 -9.65 2.50
C THR A 87 3.86 -9.72 1.53
N GLU A 88 3.61 -10.15 0.29
CA GLU A 88 4.60 -10.29 -0.77
C GLU A 88 4.25 -9.40 -1.96
N ASN A 89 5.28 -9.02 -2.73
CA ASN A 89 5.11 -8.20 -3.92
C ASN A 89 4.44 -9.00 -5.05
N ASN A 90 3.12 -8.86 -5.19
CA ASN A 90 2.36 -9.44 -6.28
C ASN A 90 2.12 -8.39 -7.37
N LEU A 91 2.78 -8.55 -8.51
CA LEU A 91 2.71 -7.62 -9.64
C LEU A 91 1.32 -7.53 -10.29
N ASN A 92 0.42 -8.47 -10.01
CA ASN A 92 -0.96 -8.45 -10.53
C ASN A 92 -1.91 -7.64 -9.64
N ILE A 93 -1.45 -7.16 -8.50
CA ILE A 93 -2.26 -6.47 -7.52
C ILE A 93 -1.85 -5.01 -7.51
N ASP A 94 -2.84 -4.13 -7.66
CA ASP A 94 -2.67 -2.72 -7.41
C ASP A 94 -2.91 -2.44 -5.92
N PRO A 95 -1.84 -2.20 -5.12
CA PRO A 95 -1.97 -1.96 -3.70
C PRO A 95 -2.77 -0.68 -3.41
N LEU A 96 -2.68 0.34 -4.26
CA LEU A 96 -3.40 1.61 -4.06
C LEU A 96 -4.90 1.43 -4.21
N LYS A 97 -5.32 0.63 -5.20
CA LYS A 97 -6.72 0.26 -5.37
C LYS A 97 -7.26 -0.51 -4.17
N LEU A 98 -6.48 -1.44 -3.63
CA LEU A 98 -6.84 -2.18 -2.43
C LEU A 98 -6.97 -1.24 -1.22
N MET A 99 -5.97 -0.39 -0.97
CA MET A 99 -5.99 0.59 0.13
C MET A 99 -7.19 1.54 0.02
N ASN A 100 -7.51 2.04 -1.17
CA ASN A 100 -8.66 2.91 -1.38
C ASN A 100 -10.00 2.20 -1.08
N ASN A 101 -10.11 0.92 -1.42
CA ASN A 101 -11.29 0.12 -1.09
C ASN A 101 -11.42 -0.07 0.44
N VAL A 102 -10.32 -0.37 1.12
CA VAL A 102 -10.26 -0.48 2.59
C VAL A 102 -10.70 0.83 3.25
N ARG A 103 -10.12 1.98 2.84
CA ARG A 103 -10.52 3.32 3.33
C ARG A 103 -12.00 3.60 3.13
N GLY A 104 -12.56 3.20 1.98
CA GLY A 104 -13.99 3.34 1.69
C GLY A 104 -14.86 2.53 2.66
N LYS A 105 -14.49 1.27 2.90
CA LYS A 105 -15.17 0.38 3.87
C LYS A 105 -15.07 0.91 5.30
N PHE A 106 -13.90 1.42 5.69
CA PHE A 106 -13.68 2.05 6.99
C PHE A 106 -14.60 3.26 7.20
N LYS A 107 -14.69 4.17 6.22
CA LYS A 107 -15.61 5.32 6.29
C LYS A 107 -17.07 4.87 6.42
N ALA A 108 -17.47 3.83 5.68
CA ALA A 108 -18.81 3.27 5.79
C ALA A 108 -19.08 2.68 7.19
N ALA A 109 -18.11 1.99 7.79
CA ALA A 109 -18.22 1.47 9.14
C ALA A 109 -18.34 2.60 10.18
N CYS A 110 -17.51 3.64 10.09
CA CYS A 110 -17.57 4.81 10.97
C CYS A 110 -18.95 5.49 10.94
N SER A 111 -19.55 5.63 9.74
CA SER A 111 -20.89 6.19 9.58
C SER A 111 -21.98 5.37 10.27
N LEU A 112 -21.87 4.03 10.29
CA LEU A 112 -22.81 3.15 10.98
C LEU A 112 -22.64 3.22 12.51
N LEU A 113 -21.40 3.33 12.96
CA LEU A 113 -21.03 3.47 14.36
C LEU A 113 -21.30 4.88 14.92
N LYS A 114 -21.55 5.86 14.03
CA LYS A 114 -21.69 7.30 14.37
C LYS A 114 -20.46 7.86 15.08
N VAL A 115 -19.27 7.40 14.67
CA VAL A 115 -17.98 7.88 15.20
C VAL A 115 -17.25 8.68 14.13
N HIS A 116 -16.46 9.65 14.58
CA HIS A 116 -15.61 10.42 13.68
C HIS A 116 -14.51 9.52 13.10
N TYR A 117 -14.30 9.59 11.78
CA TYR A 117 -13.19 8.88 11.15
C TYR A 117 -11.89 9.62 11.49
N SER A 118 -10.92 8.93 12.09
CA SER A 118 -9.61 9.53 12.36
C SER A 118 -8.53 8.49 12.12
N TYR A 119 -8.12 8.35 10.86
CA TYR A 119 -6.79 7.85 10.54
C TYR A 119 -5.99 9.04 10.04
N SER A 120 -5.16 9.61 10.91
CA SER A 120 -4.27 10.72 10.58
C SER A 120 -2.85 10.20 10.43
N ASP A 121 -2.53 9.64 9.27
CA ASP A 121 -1.13 9.48 8.88
C ASP A 121 -0.74 10.74 8.11
N THR A 122 0.17 11.53 8.69
CA THR A 122 0.53 12.87 8.20
C THR A 122 1.51 12.81 7.02
N GLN A 123 1.55 11.70 6.30
CA GLN A 123 2.26 11.56 5.05
C GLN A 123 1.25 11.08 4.03
N ALA A 124 0.61 12.05 3.35
CA ALA A 124 -0.14 11.75 2.15
C ALA A 124 0.74 10.86 1.26
N LEU A 125 0.22 9.69 0.89
CA LEU A 125 0.83 8.77 -0.06
C LEU A 125 0.85 9.44 -1.44
N ASN A 126 1.67 10.48 -1.57
CA ASN A 126 2.02 11.11 -2.82
C ASN A 126 3.08 10.20 -3.45
N PHE A 127 2.71 9.60 -4.56
CA PHE A 127 3.63 9.03 -5.53
C PHE A 127 3.91 10.10 -6.59
#